data_AF-A0A974YF83-F1
#
_entry.id   AF-A0A974YF83-F1
#
_cell.length_a   1.000
_cell.length_b   1.000
_cell.length_c   1.000
_cell.angle_alpha   90.00
_cell.angle_beta   90.00
_cell.angle_gamma   90.00
#
_symmetry.space_group_name_H-M   'P 1'
#
loop_
_entity.id
_entity.type
_entity.pdbx_description
1 polymer ?
#
loop_
_entity_poly.entity_id
_entity_poly.type
_entity_poly.pdbx_seq_one_letter_code
_entity_poly.pdbx_strand_id
1 'polypeptide(L)'
;MKQNNKSLFKGRQFTSEIILWAMRWYLKFPISYRDLEHMLADRGVQVDHTTLFRWIQAYASELDKRIRPHLRMTNGSWRVDETYIRVKGQWVYLYRAVDGSGQTIDFLLSSRRDAAAARRFFRKALKQPHTVNPRTITVDKNAAYPIATKAMKRNGELWRYAKLRQVKFLNNIVEQDHRRIKRLVRPGMGFKSFMSASRPIAGYETMAMIHKGQLVGAPANDTKAQSDFIAALFSVAA
;
A
#
# COMPACT_ATOMS: atom_id res chain seq x y z
N MET A 1 3.94 25.55 7.35
CA MET A 1 2.55 25.21 7.77
C MET A 1 2.62 24.41 9.06
N LYS A 2 2.16 24.99 10.18
CA LYS A 2 2.04 24.28 11.46
C LYS A 2 0.95 23.21 11.31
N GLN A 3 1.33 21.93 11.20
CA GLN A 3 0.35 20.85 11.33
C GLN A 3 -0.17 20.88 12.77
N ASN A 4 -1.48 21.05 12.89
CA ASN A 4 -2.20 21.10 14.15
C ASN A 4 -2.21 19.69 14.76
N ASN A 5 -1.12 19.31 15.43
CA ASN A 5 -0.87 17.97 15.93
C ASN A 5 -1.63 17.77 17.27
N LYS A 6 -2.96 17.75 17.23
CA LYS A 6 -3.72 17.05 18.29
C LYS A 6 -3.17 15.61 18.28
N SER A 7 -2.50 15.21 19.37
CA SER A 7 -1.88 13.88 19.50
C SER A 7 -2.82 12.82 18.93
N LEU A 8 -2.41 12.16 17.84
CA LEU A 8 -3.21 11.16 17.11
C LEU A 8 -3.60 9.97 18.01
N PHE A 9 -2.91 9.83 19.13
CA PHE A 9 -3.11 8.81 20.16
C PHE A 9 -3.79 9.35 21.42
N LYS A 10 -4.24 10.62 21.44
CA LYS A 10 -4.93 11.21 22.58
C LYS A 10 -6.16 10.37 22.94
N GLY A 11 -6.26 10.01 24.23
CA GLY A 11 -7.37 9.20 24.76
C GLY A 11 -7.27 7.70 24.49
N ARG A 12 -6.12 7.20 23.98
CA ARG A 12 -5.84 5.77 23.94
C ARG A 12 -5.34 5.29 25.29
N GLN A 13 -5.81 4.11 25.71
CA GLN A 13 -5.37 3.45 26.94
C GLN A 13 -3.89 2.99 26.87
N PHE A 14 -3.39 2.70 25.66
CA PHE A 14 -2.05 2.18 25.43
C PHE A 14 -1.14 3.28 24.88
N THR A 15 0.16 3.18 25.19
CA THR A 15 1.17 4.09 24.67
C THR A 15 1.22 4.02 23.15
N SER A 16 1.60 5.13 22.51
CA SER A 16 1.73 5.19 21.05
C SER A 16 2.77 4.21 20.51
N GLU A 17 3.81 3.92 21.28
CA GLU A 17 4.84 2.92 20.97
C GLU A 17 4.26 1.52 20.80
N ILE A 18 3.49 1.04 21.78
CA ILE A 18 2.83 -0.28 21.73
C ILE A 18 1.90 -0.37 20.52
N ILE A 19 1.13 0.69 20.27
CA ILE A 19 0.21 0.75 19.13
C ILE A 19 0.98 0.65 17.81
N LEU A 20 2.10 1.38 17.68
CA LEU A 20 2.94 1.35 16.49
C LEU A 20 3.64 0.01 16.30
N TRP A 21 4.11 -0.64 17.37
CA TRP A 21 4.69 -1.99 17.30
C TRP A 21 3.67 -3.00 16.78
N ALA A 22 2.50 -3.04 17.41
CA ALA A 22 1.41 -3.93 17.02
C ALA A 22 1.01 -3.71 15.55
N MET A 23 0.84 -2.45 15.15
CA MET A 23 0.53 -2.10 13.77
C MET A 23 1.60 -2.59 12.79
N ARG A 24 2.87 -2.33 13.08
CA ARG A 24 3.97 -2.71 12.19
C ARG A 24 4.13 -4.22 12.07
N TRP A 25 4.01 -4.96 13.17
CA TRP A 25 4.09 -6.42 13.13
C TRP A 25 2.95 -7.01 12.30
N TYR A 26 1.71 -6.55 12.52
CA TYR A 26 0.57 -6.98 11.72
C TYR A 26 0.73 -6.69 10.23
N LEU A 27 1.23 -5.50 9.88
CA LEU A 27 1.37 -5.09 8.48
C LEU A 27 2.59 -5.71 7.77
N LYS A 28 3.54 -6.25 8.53
CA LYS A 28 4.79 -6.84 8.00
C LYS A 28 4.72 -8.35 7.86
N PHE A 29 4.05 -9.04 8.79
CA PHE A 29 4.08 -10.50 8.90
C PHE A 29 2.72 -11.14 8.62
N PRO A 30 2.69 -12.38 8.09
CA PRO A 30 1.44 -13.09 7.81
C PRO A 30 0.86 -13.68 9.11
N ILE A 31 0.33 -12.81 9.98
CA ILE A 31 -0.25 -13.17 11.28
C ILE A 31 -1.72 -12.72 11.36
N SER A 32 -2.52 -13.43 12.15
CA SER A 32 -3.89 -13.03 12.49
C SER A 32 -3.90 -12.02 13.64
N TYR A 33 -5.06 -11.40 13.91
CA TYR A 33 -5.20 -10.51 15.07
C TYR A 33 -5.08 -11.26 16.41
N ARG A 34 -5.47 -12.54 16.45
CA ARG A 34 -5.33 -13.38 17.64
C ARG A 34 -3.87 -13.73 17.90
N ASP A 35 -3.11 -14.06 16.85
CA ASP A 35 -1.68 -14.29 16.97
C ASP A 35 -0.97 -13.05 17.53
N LEU A 36 -1.34 -11.86 17.04
CA LEU A 36 -0.77 -10.60 17.55
C LEU A 36 -1.14 -10.30 19.00
N GLU A 37 -2.37 -10.64 19.42
CA GLU A 37 -2.80 -10.57 20.82
C GLU A 37 -1.92 -11.47 21.70
N HIS A 38 -1.70 -12.72 21.31
CA HIS A 38 -0.78 -13.62 22.03
C HIS A 38 0.65 -13.08 22.08
N MET A 39 1.18 -12.57 20.96
CA MET A 39 2.53 -12.00 20.89
C MET A 39 2.75 -10.77 21.80
N LEU A 40 1.68 -10.03 22.08
CA LEU A 40 1.69 -8.89 23.01
C LEU A 40 1.51 -9.34 24.45
N ALA A 41 0.66 -10.34 24.69
CA ALA A 41 0.49 -10.95 26.01
C ALA A 41 1.80 -11.56 26.54
N ASP A 42 2.58 -12.21 25.66
CA ASP A 42 3.93 -12.73 25.97
C ASP A 42 4.91 -11.63 26.44
N ARG A 43 4.64 -10.37 26.09
CA ARG A 43 5.41 -9.18 26.51
C ARG A 43 4.74 -8.42 27.67
N GLY A 44 3.75 -9.01 28.32
CA GLY A 44 3.01 -8.39 29.42
C GLY A 44 1.96 -7.36 29.00
N VAL A 45 1.67 -7.22 27.70
CA VAL A 45 0.67 -6.27 27.19
C VAL A 45 -0.64 -7.01 26.92
N GLN A 46 -1.59 -6.87 27.84
CA GLN A 46 -2.93 -7.47 27.70
C GLN A 46 -3.83 -6.59 26.83
N VAL A 47 -4.11 -7.04 25.60
CA VAL A 47 -4.96 -6.31 24.64
C VAL A 47 -5.79 -7.27 23.80
N ASP A 48 -7.10 -7.03 23.74
CA ASP A 48 -8.00 -7.85 22.94
C ASP A 48 -7.82 -7.61 21.42
N HIS A 49 -7.89 -8.67 20.62
CA HIS A 49 -7.80 -8.64 19.16
C HIS A 49 -8.73 -7.63 18.46
N THR A 50 -9.89 -7.31 19.04
CA THR A 50 -10.79 -6.27 18.48
C THR A 50 -10.22 -4.87 18.64
N THR A 51 -9.45 -4.62 19.71
CA THR A 51 -8.71 -3.37 19.91
C THR A 51 -7.58 -3.24 18.90
N LEU A 52 -6.84 -4.33 18.66
CA LEU A 52 -5.82 -4.39 17.60
C LEU A 52 -6.43 -4.11 16.22
N PHE A 53 -7.58 -4.71 15.92
CA PHE A 53 -8.33 -4.42 14.70
C PHE A 53 -8.65 -2.93 14.56
N ARG A 54 -9.17 -2.29 15.62
CA ARG A 54 -9.48 -0.85 15.61
C ARG A 54 -8.23 0.01 15.36
N TRP A 55 -7.07 -0.37 15.91
CA TRP A 55 -5.81 0.33 15.64
C TRP A 55 -5.39 0.22 14.19
N ILE A 56 -5.39 -0.98 13.60
CA ILE A 56 -5.07 -1.14 12.18
C ILE A 56 -6.02 -0.33 11.30
N GLN A 57 -7.32 -0.37 11.60
CA GLN A 57 -8.31 0.42 10.87
C GLN A 57 -8.09 1.93 11.03
N ALA A 58 -7.62 2.41 12.17
CA ALA A 58 -7.37 3.83 12.38
C ALA A 58 -6.06 4.30 11.69
N TYR A 59 -4.99 3.51 11.82
CA TYR A 59 -3.64 4.01 11.59
C TYR A 59 -3.00 3.52 10.29
N ALA A 60 -3.43 2.38 9.71
CA ALA A 60 -2.78 1.84 8.51
C ALA A 60 -2.89 2.77 7.29
N SER A 61 -4.05 3.40 7.05
CA SER A 61 -4.20 4.39 5.98
C SER A 61 -3.51 5.72 6.30
N GLU A 62 -3.35 6.04 7.59
CA GLU A 62 -2.65 7.26 8.00
C GLU A 62 -1.14 7.11 7.76
N LEU A 63 -0.59 5.93 8.03
CA LEU A 63 0.78 5.58 7.69
C LEU A 63 1.04 5.73 6.18
N ASP A 64 0.14 5.22 5.32
CA ASP A 64 0.25 5.39 3.87
C ASP A 64 0.25 6.86 3.43
N LYS A 65 -0.59 7.70 4.03
CA LYS A 65 -0.62 9.13 3.71
C LYS A 65 0.68 9.82 4.11
N ARG A 66 1.16 9.55 5.33
CA ARG A 66 2.35 10.19 5.90
C ARG A 66 3.63 9.78 5.18
N ILE A 67 3.70 8.55 4.64
CA ILE A 67 4.92 8.08 3.99
C ILE A 67 5.11 8.63 2.57
N ARG A 68 4.03 8.88 1.84
CA ARG A 68 4.06 9.21 0.39
C ARG A 68 5.00 10.37 0.02
N PRO A 69 5.11 11.46 0.80
CA PRO A 69 6.06 12.55 0.52
C PRO A 69 7.54 12.19 0.71
N HIS A 70 7.84 11.10 1.42
CA HIS A 70 9.21 10.69 1.76
C HIS A 70 9.73 9.54 0.88
N LEU A 71 8.94 9.15 -0.12
CA LEU A 71 9.34 8.13 -1.09
C LEU A 71 10.22 8.73 -2.17
N ARG A 72 11.22 7.96 -2.62
CA ARG A 72 12.06 8.28 -3.78
C ARG A 72 11.21 8.39 -5.03
N MET A 73 11.62 9.28 -5.93
CA MET A 73 11.01 9.44 -7.25
C MET A 73 11.06 8.14 -8.03
N THR A 74 9.91 7.71 -8.53
CA THR A 74 9.78 6.57 -9.44
C THR A 74 10.17 6.95 -10.86
N ASN A 75 10.59 5.99 -11.66
CA ASN A 75 10.92 6.23 -13.06
C ASN A 75 9.69 6.16 -14.00
N GLY A 76 9.85 6.68 -15.22
CA GLY A 76 8.78 6.71 -16.23
C GLY A 76 8.49 5.37 -16.92
N SER A 77 9.00 4.24 -16.43
CA SER A 77 8.74 2.90 -16.97
C SER A 77 7.83 2.11 -16.05
N TRP A 78 6.54 2.14 -16.29
CA TRP A 78 5.55 1.53 -15.42
C TRP A 78 5.24 0.09 -15.84
N ARG A 79 5.07 -0.78 -14.87
CA ARG A 79 4.43 -2.11 -15.00
C ARG A 79 3.17 -2.08 -14.16
N VAL A 80 2.05 -2.42 -14.77
CA VAL A 80 0.73 -2.32 -14.14
C VAL A 80 0.01 -3.65 -14.32
N ASP A 81 -0.52 -4.16 -13.23
CA ASP A 81 -1.28 -5.40 -13.22
C ASP A 81 -2.36 -5.36 -12.13
N GLU A 82 -3.30 -6.30 -12.20
CA GLU A 82 -4.33 -6.47 -11.19
C GLU A 82 -4.29 -7.87 -10.61
N THR A 83 -4.54 -7.97 -9.30
CA THR A 83 -4.75 -9.27 -8.65
C THR A 83 -6.07 -9.34 -7.93
N TYR A 84 -6.58 -10.55 -7.76
CA TYR A 84 -7.82 -10.79 -7.05
C TYR A 84 -7.59 -10.88 -5.53
N ILE A 85 -8.45 -10.25 -4.75
CA ILE A 85 -8.51 -10.35 -3.28
C ILE A 85 -9.95 -10.66 -2.89
N ARG A 86 -10.13 -11.54 -1.89
CA ARG A 86 -11.47 -11.93 -1.43
C ARG A 86 -11.96 -10.97 -0.35
N VAL A 87 -13.11 -10.34 -0.59
CA VAL A 87 -13.77 -9.40 0.32
C VAL A 87 -15.25 -9.77 0.40
N LYS A 88 -15.74 -10.04 1.61
CA LYS A 88 -17.11 -10.47 1.91
C LYS A 88 -17.54 -11.66 1.02
N GLY A 89 -16.64 -12.63 0.86
CA GLY A 89 -16.87 -13.80 0.02
C GLY A 89 -16.71 -13.57 -1.50
N GLN A 90 -16.66 -12.33 -1.97
CA GLN A 90 -16.57 -11.97 -3.39
C GLN A 90 -15.14 -11.62 -3.81
N TRP A 91 -14.80 -11.88 -5.08
CA TRP A 91 -13.53 -11.44 -5.65
C TRP A 91 -13.60 -9.97 -6.05
N VAL A 92 -12.64 -9.18 -5.55
CA VAL A 92 -12.41 -7.79 -5.95
C VAL A 92 -10.99 -7.65 -6.51
N TYR A 93 -10.74 -6.56 -7.23
CA TYR A 93 -9.50 -6.32 -7.96
C TYR A 93 -8.62 -5.31 -7.22
N LEU A 94 -7.38 -5.71 -6.90
CA LEU A 94 -6.33 -4.82 -6.45
C LEU A 94 -5.43 -4.48 -7.64
N TYR A 95 -5.60 -3.27 -8.17
CA TYR A 95 -4.72 -2.66 -9.16
C TYR A 95 -3.40 -2.26 -8.50
N ARG A 96 -2.28 -2.49 -9.18
CA ARG A 96 -0.95 -2.10 -8.72
C ARG A 96 -0.08 -1.62 -9.87
N ALA A 97 0.76 -0.64 -9.59
CA ALA A 97 1.81 -0.20 -10.48
C ALA A 97 3.15 -0.16 -9.74
N VAL A 98 4.19 -0.65 -10.41
CA VAL A 98 5.58 -0.50 -10.01
C VAL A 98 6.38 0.07 -11.17
N ASP A 99 7.49 0.70 -10.88
CA ASP A 99 8.35 1.27 -11.91
C ASP A 99 9.39 0.25 -12.46
N GLY A 100 10.32 0.73 -13.26
CA GLY A 100 11.42 -0.04 -13.85
C GLY A 100 12.29 -0.82 -12.87
N SER A 101 12.45 -0.30 -11.65
CA SER A 101 13.29 -0.86 -10.60
C SER A 101 12.49 -1.61 -9.53
N GLY A 102 11.17 -1.72 -9.72
CA GLY A 102 10.26 -2.41 -8.80
C GLY A 102 9.80 -1.56 -7.61
N GLN A 103 10.09 -0.26 -7.62
CA GLN A 103 9.53 0.67 -6.64
C GLN A 103 8.03 0.85 -6.88
N THR A 104 7.24 0.89 -5.81
CA THR A 104 5.79 1.01 -5.93
C THR A 104 5.41 2.42 -6.35
N ILE A 105 4.60 2.54 -7.40
CA ILE A 105 4.04 3.82 -7.84
C ILE A 105 2.73 4.05 -7.10
N ASP A 106 1.78 3.12 -7.25
CA ASP A 106 0.53 3.18 -6.50
C ASP A 106 -0.27 1.88 -6.56
N PHE A 107 -1.34 1.82 -5.77
CA PHE A 107 -2.31 0.73 -5.74
C PHE A 107 -3.75 1.24 -5.58
N LEU A 108 -4.74 0.44 -6.00
CA LEU A 108 -6.16 0.75 -5.84
C LEU A 108 -7.01 -0.53 -5.73
N LEU A 109 -7.79 -0.63 -4.66
CA LEU A 109 -8.84 -1.64 -4.57
C LEU A 109 -10.08 -1.20 -5.35
N SER A 110 -10.66 -2.09 -6.13
CA SER A 110 -11.83 -1.85 -6.97
C SER A 110 -12.72 -3.08 -7.02
N SER A 111 -14.04 -2.90 -6.92
CA SER A 111 -15.00 -4.00 -7.14
C SER A 111 -15.13 -4.39 -8.62
N ARG A 112 -14.70 -3.53 -9.53
CA ARG A 112 -14.82 -3.72 -10.99
C ARG A 112 -13.46 -3.74 -11.67
N ARG A 113 -13.39 -4.51 -12.77
CA ARG A 113 -12.25 -4.58 -13.70
C ARG A 113 -12.61 -3.97 -15.06
N ASP A 114 -12.88 -2.66 -15.07
CA ASP A 114 -13.31 -1.93 -16.26
C ASP A 114 -12.41 -0.72 -16.57
N ALA A 115 -12.63 -0.08 -17.72
CA ALA A 115 -11.84 1.08 -18.14
C ALA A 115 -11.99 2.29 -17.19
N ALA A 116 -13.12 2.42 -16.48
CA ALA A 116 -13.32 3.48 -15.51
C ALA A 116 -12.47 3.26 -14.25
N ALA A 117 -12.36 2.02 -13.78
CA ALA A 117 -11.47 1.62 -12.70
C ALA A 117 -9.99 1.82 -13.08
N ALA A 118 -9.58 1.41 -14.29
CA ALA A 118 -8.23 1.64 -14.78
C ALA A 118 -7.89 3.14 -14.86
N ARG A 119 -8.79 4.00 -15.38
CA ARG A 119 -8.59 5.47 -15.37
C ARG A 119 -8.49 6.02 -13.95
N ARG A 120 -9.35 5.58 -13.02
CA ARG A 120 -9.29 6.00 -11.62
C ARG A 120 -7.95 5.62 -11.00
N PHE A 121 -7.46 4.42 -11.28
CA PHE A 121 -6.15 3.96 -10.84
C PHE A 121 -5.02 4.85 -11.36
N PHE A 122 -4.93 5.06 -12.69
CA PHE A 122 -3.88 5.89 -13.27
C PHE A 122 -3.92 7.34 -12.76
N ARG A 123 -5.11 7.93 -12.60
CA ARG A 123 -5.26 9.27 -12.01
C ARG A 123 -4.78 9.34 -10.57
N LYS A 124 -5.07 8.29 -9.78
CA LYS A 124 -4.59 8.20 -8.39
C LYS A 124 -3.07 8.10 -8.36
N ALA A 125 -2.48 7.30 -9.23
CA ALA A 125 -1.04 7.13 -9.37
C ALA A 125 -0.34 8.44 -9.80
N LEU A 126 -0.83 9.11 -10.85
CA LEU A 126 -0.25 10.36 -11.36
C LEU A 126 -0.32 11.53 -10.35
N LYS A 127 -1.23 11.47 -9.37
CA LYS A 127 -1.35 12.48 -8.31
C LYS A 127 -0.33 12.28 -7.17
N GLN A 128 0.41 11.19 -7.15
CA GLN A 128 1.36 10.93 -6.09
C GLN A 128 2.61 11.82 -6.24
N PRO A 129 3.15 12.38 -5.13
CA PRO A 129 4.25 13.33 -5.19
C PRO A 129 5.55 12.72 -5.71
N HIS A 130 5.75 11.41 -5.52
CA HIS A 130 6.94 10.67 -5.96
C HIS A 130 6.77 10.05 -7.36
N THR A 131 5.70 10.39 -8.10
CA THR A 131 5.36 9.74 -9.36
C THR A 131 5.74 10.58 -10.58
N VAL A 132 6.49 9.98 -11.50
CA VAL A 132 6.80 10.56 -12.81
C VAL A 132 5.79 10.06 -13.86
N ASN A 133 5.29 10.96 -14.70
CA ASN A 133 4.41 10.62 -15.81
C ASN A 133 5.09 9.58 -16.73
N PRO A 134 4.43 8.46 -17.09
CA PRO A 134 5.11 7.36 -17.75
C PRO A 134 5.45 7.66 -19.21
N ARG A 135 6.68 7.31 -19.60
CA ARG A 135 7.08 7.13 -21.01
C ARG A 135 6.57 5.79 -21.55
N THR A 136 6.53 4.77 -20.71
CA THR A 136 6.08 3.44 -21.09
C THR A 136 5.21 2.85 -19.99
N ILE A 137 4.08 2.25 -20.38
CA ILE A 137 3.19 1.50 -19.48
C ILE A 137 3.14 0.08 -20.03
N THR A 138 3.60 -0.88 -19.25
CA THR A 138 3.49 -2.30 -19.57
C THR A 138 2.35 -2.89 -18.77
N VAL A 139 1.43 -3.57 -19.46
CA VAL A 139 0.21 -4.13 -18.88
C VAL A 139 0.00 -5.56 -19.35
N ASP A 140 -0.82 -6.32 -18.62
CA ASP A 140 -1.40 -7.56 -19.16
C ASP A 140 -2.44 -7.26 -20.27
N LYS A 141 -2.87 -8.28 -21.01
CA LYS A 141 -3.80 -8.20 -22.16
C LYS A 141 -5.25 -7.76 -21.82
N ASN A 142 -5.47 -7.11 -20.67
CA ASN A 142 -6.77 -6.57 -20.29
C ASN A 142 -7.20 -5.42 -21.22
N ALA A 143 -8.37 -5.57 -21.85
CA ALA A 143 -8.95 -4.59 -22.77
C ALA A 143 -9.26 -3.21 -22.13
N ALA A 144 -9.38 -3.16 -20.80
CA ALA A 144 -9.61 -1.90 -20.07
C ALA A 144 -8.44 -0.90 -20.22
N TYR A 145 -7.19 -1.38 -20.29
CA TYR A 145 -6.00 -0.52 -20.30
C TYR A 145 -5.82 0.26 -21.61
N PRO A 146 -5.95 -0.33 -22.81
CA PRO A 146 -5.94 0.43 -24.06
C PRO A 146 -7.00 1.55 -24.08
N ILE A 147 -8.23 1.24 -23.63
CA ILE A 147 -9.32 2.23 -23.60
C ILE A 147 -8.99 3.37 -22.63
N ALA A 148 -8.53 3.04 -21.43
CA ALA A 148 -8.18 4.02 -20.41
C ALA A 148 -7.02 4.92 -20.85
N THR A 149 -5.93 4.34 -21.36
CA THR A 149 -4.73 5.08 -21.77
C THR A 149 -4.99 5.97 -22.99
N LYS A 150 -5.78 5.51 -23.97
CA LYS A 150 -6.17 6.33 -25.13
C LYS A 150 -6.98 7.56 -24.70
N ALA A 151 -7.95 7.38 -23.80
CA ALA A 151 -8.74 8.48 -23.25
C ALA A 151 -7.86 9.47 -22.46
N MET A 152 -6.98 8.96 -21.59
CA MET A 152 -6.12 9.81 -20.77
C MET A 152 -5.09 10.61 -21.58
N LYS A 153 -4.58 10.06 -22.70
CA LYS A 153 -3.75 10.83 -23.64
C LYS A 153 -4.52 11.95 -24.33
N ARG A 154 -5.76 11.68 -24.75
CA ARG A 154 -6.63 12.70 -25.37
C ARG A 154 -6.91 13.86 -24.41
N ASN A 155 -7.06 13.55 -23.12
CA ASN A 155 -7.31 14.54 -22.07
C ASN A 155 -6.04 15.25 -21.56
N GLY A 156 -4.85 14.94 -22.11
CA GLY A 156 -3.58 15.54 -21.66
C GLY A 156 -3.09 15.03 -20.29
N GLU A 157 -3.71 14.01 -19.71
CA GLU A 157 -3.32 13.44 -18.41
C GLU A 157 -2.04 12.58 -18.52
N LEU A 158 -1.94 11.81 -19.61
CA LEU A 158 -0.72 11.07 -19.98
C LEU A 158 0.00 11.78 -21.12
N TRP A 159 1.33 11.66 -21.16
CA TRP A 159 2.11 12.16 -22.29
C TRP A 159 1.63 11.56 -23.62
N ARG A 160 1.51 12.42 -24.65
CA ARG A 160 1.05 12.02 -25.99
C ARG A 160 1.88 10.87 -26.56
N TYR A 161 3.19 10.88 -26.31
CA TYR A 161 4.16 9.88 -26.76
C TYR A 161 4.30 8.66 -25.82
N ALA A 162 3.57 8.59 -24.70
CA ALA A 162 3.64 7.45 -23.79
C ALA A 162 3.27 6.15 -24.54
N LYS A 163 4.05 5.09 -24.44
CA LYS A 163 3.79 3.83 -25.16
C LYS A 163 3.10 2.81 -24.23
N LEU A 164 1.98 2.23 -24.67
CA LEU A 164 1.38 1.08 -24.01
C LEU A 164 1.98 -0.20 -24.61
N ARG A 165 2.44 -1.12 -23.77
CA ARG A 165 3.01 -2.40 -24.16
C ARG A 165 2.23 -3.54 -23.49
N GLN A 166 1.96 -4.61 -24.23
CA GLN A 166 1.34 -5.83 -23.72
C GLN A 166 2.35 -6.98 -23.77
N VAL A 167 3.36 -6.93 -22.90
CA VAL A 167 4.47 -7.91 -22.89
C VAL A 167 4.44 -8.69 -21.58
N LYS A 168 4.18 -10.00 -21.68
CA LYS A 168 4.00 -10.90 -20.52
C LYS A 168 5.24 -10.96 -19.61
N PHE A 169 6.44 -11.07 -20.19
CA PHE A 169 7.67 -11.32 -19.44
C PHE A 169 8.15 -10.16 -18.55
N LEU A 170 7.66 -8.93 -18.80
CA LEU A 170 8.06 -7.76 -18.01
C LEU A 170 7.24 -7.60 -16.72
N ASN A 171 6.20 -8.40 -16.51
CA ASN A 171 5.30 -8.28 -15.36
C ASN A 171 5.75 -9.06 -14.11
N ASN A 172 6.81 -9.88 -14.21
CA ASN A 172 7.32 -10.70 -13.09
C ASN A 172 7.52 -9.89 -11.78
N ILE A 173 7.94 -8.63 -11.89
CA ILE A 173 8.16 -7.74 -10.74
C ILE A 173 6.84 -7.44 -10.00
N VAL A 174 5.76 -7.13 -10.74
CA VAL A 174 4.44 -6.88 -10.14
C VAL A 174 3.84 -8.18 -9.62
N GLU A 175 4.08 -9.31 -10.29
CA GLU A 175 3.62 -10.62 -9.83
C GLU A 175 4.26 -11.05 -8.50
N GLN A 176 5.55 -10.76 -8.28
CA GLN A 176 6.21 -11.01 -6.99
C GLN A 176 5.53 -10.22 -5.86
N ASP A 177 5.20 -8.97 -6.14
CA ASP A 177 4.44 -8.08 -5.28
C ASP A 177 3.04 -8.63 -4.95
N HIS A 178 2.37 -9.27 -5.93
CA HIS A 178 1.11 -9.99 -5.73
C HIS A 178 1.25 -11.17 -4.76
N ARG A 179 2.35 -11.91 -4.81
CA ARG A 179 2.58 -13.04 -3.88
C ARG A 179 2.67 -12.55 -2.43
N ARG A 180 3.35 -11.42 -2.19
CA ARG A 180 3.47 -10.84 -0.85
C ARG A 180 2.10 -10.46 -0.28
N ILE A 181 1.28 -9.73 -1.02
CA ILE A 181 -0.05 -9.31 -0.52
C ILE A 181 -0.96 -10.51 -0.28
N LYS A 182 -0.97 -11.50 -1.18
CA LYS A 182 -1.74 -12.74 -0.99
C LYS A 182 -1.31 -13.51 0.26
N ARG A 183 0.01 -13.56 0.52
CA ARG A 183 0.56 -14.17 1.74
C ARG A 183 0.08 -13.47 3.01
N LEU A 184 0.05 -12.13 3.03
CA LEU A 184 -0.38 -11.35 4.20
C LEU A 184 -1.88 -11.42 4.47
N VAL A 185 -2.71 -11.53 3.42
CA VAL A 185 -4.17 -11.57 3.57
C VAL A 185 -4.68 -12.98 3.96
N ARG A 186 -3.95 -14.04 3.60
CA ARG A 186 -4.39 -15.44 3.78
C ARG A 186 -4.71 -15.82 5.25
N PRO A 187 -3.88 -15.49 6.26
CA PRO A 187 -4.15 -15.85 7.66
C PRO A 187 -5.43 -15.23 8.22
N GLY A 188 -5.80 -14.04 7.73
CA GLY A 188 -7.03 -13.36 8.13
C GLY A 188 -8.31 -13.94 7.53
N MET A 189 -8.22 -14.98 6.69
CA MET A 189 -9.33 -15.60 5.97
C MET A 189 -10.15 -14.60 5.10
N GLY A 190 -9.46 -13.58 4.59
CA GLY A 190 -10.08 -12.51 3.80
C GLY A 190 -10.76 -11.43 4.64
N PHE A 191 -11.34 -10.43 3.97
CA PHE A 191 -11.92 -9.26 4.65
C PHE A 191 -13.44 -9.33 4.72
N LYS A 192 -14.06 -8.83 5.79
CA LYS A 192 -15.52 -8.81 5.96
C LYS A 192 -16.23 -7.67 5.21
N SER A 193 -15.52 -6.59 4.87
CA SER A 193 -16.07 -5.45 4.13
C SER A 193 -15.01 -4.76 3.28
N PHE A 194 -15.44 -3.97 2.28
CA PHE A 194 -14.55 -3.21 1.41
C PHE A 194 -13.68 -2.20 2.19
N MET A 195 -14.29 -1.46 3.13
CA MET A 195 -13.56 -0.52 3.97
C MET A 195 -12.57 -1.21 4.90
N SER A 196 -12.99 -2.33 5.51
CA SER A 196 -12.12 -3.15 6.35
C SER A 196 -10.95 -3.76 5.58
N ALA A 197 -11.07 -3.93 4.25
CA ALA A 197 -9.99 -4.37 3.36
C ALA A 197 -9.06 -3.23 2.95
N SER A 198 -9.63 -2.09 2.56
CA SER A 198 -8.86 -0.98 1.98
C SER A 198 -7.82 -0.41 2.94
N ARG A 199 -8.11 -0.33 4.24
CA ARG A 199 -7.18 0.29 5.21
C ARG A 199 -5.98 -0.62 5.53
N PRO A 200 -6.15 -1.91 5.86
CA PRO A 200 -5.01 -2.81 6.02
C PRO A 200 -4.20 -2.98 4.73
N ILE A 201 -4.84 -3.06 3.55
CA ILE A 201 -4.13 -3.14 2.27
C ILE A 201 -3.21 -1.92 2.08
N ALA A 202 -3.69 -0.72 2.43
CA ALA A 202 -2.84 0.47 2.38
C ALA A 202 -1.59 0.30 3.25
N GLY A 203 -1.76 -0.17 4.50
CA GLY A 203 -0.64 -0.46 5.38
C GLY A 203 0.29 -1.57 4.87
N TYR A 204 -0.24 -2.64 4.27
CA TYR A 204 0.57 -3.73 3.70
C TYR A 204 1.44 -3.24 2.55
N GLU A 205 0.89 -2.41 1.67
CA GLU A 205 1.62 -1.80 0.57
C GLU A 205 2.63 -0.76 1.08
N THR A 206 2.29 0.01 2.12
CA THR A 206 3.25 0.89 2.79
C THR A 206 4.45 0.12 3.33
N MET A 207 4.22 -0.97 4.08
CA MET A 207 5.31 -1.80 4.57
C MET A 207 6.11 -2.46 3.43
N ALA A 208 5.49 -2.71 2.26
CA ALA A 208 6.22 -3.16 1.08
C ALA A 208 7.16 -2.08 0.55
N MET A 209 6.70 -0.83 0.42
CA MET A 209 7.51 0.30 -0.02
C MET A 209 8.73 0.52 0.89
N ILE A 210 8.51 0.44 2.20
CA ILE A 210 9.58 0.52 3.20
C ILE A 210 10.59 -0.61 3.01
N HIS A 211 10.11 -1.85 2.92
CA HIS A 211 10.96 -3.03 2.77
C HIS A 211 11.80 -3.01 1.48
N LYS A 212 11.27 -2.43 0.40
CA LYS A 212 12.00 -2.24 -0.86
C LYS A 212 13.06 -1.13 -0.81
N GLY A 213 13.18 -0.39 0.30
CA GLY A 213 14.10 0.74 0.42
C GLY A 213 13.68 1.97 -0.40
N GLN A 214 12.38 2.10 -0.69
CA GLN A 214 11.88 3.24 -1.45
C GLN A 214 11.88 4.54 -0.62
N LEU A 215 12.03 4.45 0.70
CA LEU A 215 12.17 5.61 1.57
C LEU A 215 13.49 6.36 1.33
N VAL A 216 13.42 7.68 1.37
CA VAL A 216 14.59 8.54 1.50
C VAL A 216 15.06 8.48 2.96
N GLY A 217 16.34 8.20 3.20
CA GLY A 217 16.92 8.21 4.55
C GLY A 217 16.69 6.96 5.41
N ALA A 218 15.95 5.95 4.92
CA ALA A 218 15.78 4.67 5.62
C ALA A 218 16.14 3.49 4.68
N PRO A 219 17.30 2.83 4.88
CA PRO A 219 17.74 1.71 4.05
C PRO A 219 16.78 0.49 4.12
N ALA A 220 16.73 -0.29 3.05
CA ALA A 220 15.89 -1.50 2.95
C ALA A 220 16.17 -2.54 4.04
N ASN A 221 17.44 -2.66 4.45
CA ASN A 221 17.93 -3.71 5.33
C ASN A 221 18.08 -3.28 6.79
N ASP A 222 17.70 -2.05 7.14
CA ASP A 222 17.77 -1.55 8.50
C ASP A 222 16.37 -1.47 9.13
N THR A 223 16.01 -2.54 9.87
CA THR A 223 14.70 -2.60 10.53
C THR A 223 14.56 -1.57 11.65
N LYS A 224 15.65 -1.17 12.31
CA LYS A 224 15.61 -0.18 13.40
C LYS A 224 15.41 1.22 12.83
N ALA A 225 16.19 1.63 11.83
CA ALA A 225 15.99 2.90 11.16
C ALA A 225 14.58 3.03 10.55
N GLN A 226 14.03 1.96 9.96
CA GLN A 226 12.64 1.95 9.49
C GLN A 226 11.63 2.11 10.63
N SER A 227 11.91 1.54 11.81
CA SER A 227 11.07 1.71 13.01
C SER A 227 11.05 3.15 13.47
N ASP A 228 12.23 3.74 13.59
CA ASP A 228 12.44 5.06 14.15
C ASP A 228 11.87 6.13 13.20
N PHE A 229 12.02 5.92 11.89
CA PHE A 229 11.36 6.74 10.88
C PHE A 229 9.83 6.73 11.01
N ILE A 230 9.22 5.56 11.19
CA ILE A 230 7.76 5.46 11.39
C ILE A 230 7.37 6.14 12.72
N ALA A 231 8.12 5.95 13.81
CA ALA A 231 7.84 6.62 15.07
C ALA A 231 7.88 8.15 14.92
N ALA A 232 8.89 8.67 14.23
CA ALA A 232 9.04 10.10 13.94
C ALA A 232 7.87 10.65 13.10
N LEU A 233 7.40 9.91 12.09
CA LEU A 233 6.21 10.30 11.31
C LEU A 233 4.95 10.46 12.17
N PHE A 234 4.86 9.74 13.28
CA PHE A 234 3.74 9.79 14.22
C PHE A 234 4.00 10.67 15.44
N SER A 235 5.14 11.37 15.47
CA SER A 235 5.58 12.21 16.60
C SER A 235 5.65 11.44 17.92
N VAL A 236 6.04 10.16 17.85
CA VAL A 236 6.33 9.32 19.01
C VAL A 236 7.82 9.47 19.30
N ALA A 237 8.19 9.73 20.56
CA ALA A 237 9.59 9.78 20.97
C ALA A 237 10.27 8.45 20.61
N ALA A 238 11.46 8.52 20.00
CA ALA A 238 12.22 7.36 19.54
C ALA A 238 12.99 6.71 20.70
#